data_AF-A0A1X1L758-F1
#
_entry.id   AF-A0A1X1L758-F1
#
_cell.length_a   1.000
_cell.length_b   1.000
_cell.length_c   1.000
_cell.angle_alpha   90.00
_cell.angle_beta   90.00
_cell.angle_gamma   90.00
#
_symmetry.space_group_name_H-M   'P 1'
#
loop_
_entity.id
_entity.type
_entity.pdbx_description
1 polymer ?
#
loop_
_entity_poly.entity_id
_entity_poly.type
_entity_poly.pdbx_seq_one_letter_code
_entity_poly.pdbx_strand_id
1 'polypeptide(L)'
;MSRYRTILKKFYITEEQNEIANNLIKMTNHLSFSSYARKMLFKRSPIYIQFDFKSYHDFIFQVRRIINNLRQLERIAKQSEDLDNVRIFHCCVEMMIGYEKKTSKQANK
;
A
#
# COMPACT_ATOMS: atom_id res chain seq x y z
N MET A 1 35.24 34.13 2.83
CA MET A 1 33.89 34.05 3.42
C MET A 1 33.73 32.71 4.12
N SER A 2 33.43 32.71 5.43
CA SER A 2 33.16 31.46 6.16
C SER A 2 31.75 30.96 5.82
N ARG A 3 31.60 29.64 5.70
CA ARG A 3 30.30 29.02 5.41
C ARG A 3 29.41 29.15 6.66
N TYR A 4 28.23 29.75 6.52
CA TYR A 4 27.26 29.89 7.62
C TYR A 4 26.84 28.54 8.25
N ARG A 5 26.87 27.44 7.48
CA ARG A 5 26.57 26.08 7.96
C ARG A 5 27.80 25.20 7.85
N THR A 6 28.40 24.88 8.98
CA THR A 6 29.65 24.12 9.07
C THR A 6 29.42 22.61 9.16
N ILE A 7 28.29 22.18 9.73
CA ILE A 7 27.96 20.76 9.90
C ILE A 7 27.32 20.21 8.62
N LEU A 8 27.95 19.19 8.05
CA LEU A 8 27.43 18.43 6.90
C LEU A 8 26.95 17.06 7.38
N LYS A 9 25.71 16.68 7.04
CA LYS A 9 25.17 15.33 7.27
C LYS A 9 24.95 14.66 5.93
N LYS A 10 25.52 13.47 5.75
CA LYS A 10 25.35 12.64 4.56
C LYS A 10 24.24 11.62 4.82
N PHE A 11 23.54 11.24 3.76
CA PHE A 11 22.53 10.17 3.76
C PHE A 11 22.61 9.49 2.40
N TYR A 12 22.16 8.25 2.34
CA TYR A 12 22.22 7.41 1.13
C TYR A 12 20.78 7.03 0.76
N ILE A 13 20.47 7.10 -0.53
CA ILE A 13 19.17 6.80 -1.10
C ILE A 13 19.33 5.94 -2.33
N THR A 14 18.29 5.19 -2.68
CA THR A 14 18.21 4.46 -3.95
C THR A 14 17.91 5.42 -5.10
N GLU A 15 18.04 4.94 -6.34
CA GLU A 15 17.72 5.75 -7.53
C GLU A 15 16.24 6.15 -7.57
N GLU A 16 15.34 5.21 -7.25
CA GLU A 16 13.89 5.49 -7.15
C GLU A 16 13.59 6.58 -6.12
N GLN A 17 14.24 6.51 -4.94
CA GLN A 17 14.09 7.53 -3.91
C GLN A 17 14.65 8.89 -4.34
N ASN A 18 15.71 8.90 -5.16
CA ASN A 18 16.28 10.12 -5.74
C ASN A 18 15.31 10.78 -6.74
N GLU A 19 14.65 10.00 -7.60
CA GLU A 19 13.60 10.50 -8.49
C GLU A 19 12.44 11.13 -7.71
N ILE A 20 11.96 10.44 -6.68
CA ILE A 20 10.89 10.93 -5.80
C ILE A 20 11.32 12.25 -5.13
N ALA A 21 12.54 12.30 -4.57
CA ALA A 21 13.06 13.51 -3.93
C ALA A 21 13.13 14.69 -4.92
N ASN A 22 13.59 14.45 -6.15
CA ASN A 22 13.67 15.48 -7.18
C ASN A 22 12.29 16.01 -7.60
N ASN A 23 11.29 15.13 -7.70
CA ASN A 23 9.91 15.54 -7.97
C ASN A 23 9.36 16.41 -6.82
N LEU A 24 9.57 16.01 -5.57
CA LEU A 24 9.12 16.77 -4.40
C LEU A 24 9.81 18.15 -4.32
N ILE A 25 11.11 18.23 -4.62
CA ILE A 25 11.86 19.49 -4.67
C ILE A 25 11.24 20.44 -5.70
N LYS A 26 10.93 19.94 -6.90
CA LYS A 26 10.28 20.72 -7.97
C LYS A 26 8.89 21.21 -7.54
N MET A 27 8.05 20.31 -7.02
CA MET A 27 6.67 20.64 -6.58
C MET A 27 6.64 21.68 -5.45
N THR A 28 7.66 21.69 -4.60
CA THR A 28 7.72 22.58 -3.43
C THR A 28 8.53 23.86 -3.69
N ASN A 29 8.93 24.11 -4.94
CA ASN A 29 9.72 25.27 -5.38
C ASN A 29 11.03 25.47 -4.59
N HIS A 30 11.73 24.37 -4.28
CA HIS A 30 13.06 24.43 -3.68
C HIS A 30 14.16 24.38 -4.74
N LEU A 31 15.20 25.21 -4.57
CA LEU A 31 16.34 25.30 -5.51
C LEU A 31 17.34 24.15 -5.40
N SER A 32 17.29 23.37 -4.32
CA SER A 32 18.22 22.26 -4.08
C SER A 32 17.68 21.28 -3.05
N PHE A 33 18.21 20.05 -3.08
CA PHE A 33 17.95 19.05 -2.05
C PHE A 33 18.22 19.59 -0.64
N SER A 34 19.36 20.26 -0.43
CA SER A 34 19.73 20.79 0.89
C SER A 34 18.73 21.82 1.43
N SER A 35 18.16 22.65 0.55
CA SER A 35 17.12 23.62 0.92
C SER A 35 15.81 22.92 1.29
N TYR A 36 15.39 21.96 0.45
CA TYR A 36 14.21 21.14 0.68
C TYR A 36 14.30 20.33 1.97
N ALA A 37 15.35 19.53 2.12
CA ALA A 37 15.57 18.67 3.28
C ALA A 37 15.62 19.48 4.57
N ARG A 38 16.27 20.65 4.58
CA ARG A 38 16.27 21.51 5.77
C ARG A 38 14.87 22.02 6.09
N LYS A 39 14.09 22.47 5.11
CA LYS A 39 12.74 22.95 5.39
C LYS A 39 11.84 21.81 5.89
N MET A 40 11.98 20.62 5.33
CA MET A 40 11.17 19.46 5.68
C MET A 40 11.55 18.82 7.01
N LEU A 41 12.85 18.67 7.31
CA LEU A 41 13.35 18.08 8.56
C LEU A 41 13.16 18.99 9.77
N PHE A 42 13.10 20.31 9.56
CA PHE A 42 12.97 21.30 10.63
C PHE A 42 11.59 22.01 10.61
N LYS A 43 10.55 21.40 10.02
CA LYS A 43 9.18 21.91 10.17
C LYS A 43 8.78 21.85 11.66
N ARG A 44 8.11 22.90 12.15
CA ARG A 44 7.59 22.98 13.53
C ARG A 44 6.62 21.85 13.86
N SER A 45 5.88 21.36 12.86
CA SER A 45 5.14 20.10 12.96
C SER A 45 5.95 18.99 12.31
N PRO A 46 6.17 17.84 12.97
CA PRO A 46 6.78 16.69 12.31
C PRO A 46 5.98 16.33 11.05
N ILE A 47 6.68 16.02 9.95
CA ILE A 47 6.04 15.42 8.78
C ILE A 47 5.80 13.96 9.14
N TYR A 48 4.67 13.70 9.79
CA TYR A 48 4.19 12.35 10.02
C TYR A 48 3.40 11.93 8.77
N ILE A 49 4.03 11.14 7.90
CA ILE A 49 3.31 10.48 6.80
C ILE A 49 2.56 9.32 7.43
N GLN A 50 1.32 9.59 7.88
CA GLN A 50 0.42 8.54 8.32
C GLN A 50 -0.28 7.98 7.09
N PHE A 51 0.01 6.72 6.77
CA PHE A 51 -0.75 6.00 5.78
C PHE A 51 -2.08 5.55 6.41
N ASP A 52 -3.19 6.06 5.90
CA ASP A 52 -4.51 5.57 6.27
C ASP A 52 -4.84 4.33 5.44
N PHE A 53 -4.76 3.17 6.08
CA PHE A 53 -5.13 1.89 5.48
C PHE A 53 -6.58 1.49 5.75
N LYS A 54 -7.42 2.36 6.34
CA LYS A 54 -8.80 2.03 6.68
C LYS A 54 -9.58 1.54 5.46
N SER A 55 -9.56 2.29 4.36
CA SER A 55 -10.26 1.90 3.12
C SER A 55 -9.74 0.58 2.54
N TYR A 56 -8.44 0.31 2.71
CA TYR A 56 -7.83 -0.93 2.28
C TYR A 56 -8.29 -2.12 3.13
N HIS A 57 -8.30 -1.96 4.45
CA HIS A 57 -8.82 -2.98 5.37
C HIS A 57 -10.31 -3.23 5.17
N ASP A 58 -11.09 -2.16 4.97
CA ASP A 58 -12.52 -2.25 4.66
C ASP A 58 -12.74 -3.06 3.36
N PHE A 59 -11.91 -2.84 2.33
CA PHE A 59 -11.95 -3.62 1.09
C PHE A 59 -11.62 -5.11 1.29
N ILE A 60 -10.50 -5.42 1.96
CA ILE A 60 -10.11 -6.81 2.23
C ILE A 60 -11.18 -7.53 3.05
N PHE A 61 -11.81 -6.83 4.00
CA PHE A 61 -12.91 -7.36 4.76
C PHE A 61 -14.10 -7.76 3.87
N GLN A 62 -14.49 -6.92 2.89
CA GLN A 62 -15.56 -7.28 1.96
C GLN A 62 -15.18 -8.48 1.08
N VAL A 63 -13.93 -8.57 0.62
CA VAL A 63 -13.43 -9.73 -0.16
C VAL A 63 -13.59 -11.02 0.66
N ARG A 64 -13.21 -11.02 1.94
CA ARG A 64 -13.38 -12.18 2.84
C ARG A 64 -14.85 -12.55 3.06
N ARG A 65 -15.75 -11.57 3.13
CA ARG A 65 -17.20 -11.84 3.21
C ARG A 65 -17.71 -12.54 1.96
N ILE A 66 -17.27 -12.12 0.78
CA ILE A 66 -17.63 -12.80 -0.47
C ILE A 66 -17.15 -14.25 -0.47
N ILE A 67 -15.90 -14.50 -0.08
CA ILE A 67 -15.34 -15.86 0.05
C ILE A 67 -16.18 -16.71 1.00
N ASN A 68 -16.56 -16.16 2.16
CA ASN A 68 -17.39 -16.87 3.13
C ASN A 68 -18.78 -17.19 2.59
N ASN A 69 -19.41 -16.27 1.85
CA ASN A 69 -20.70 -16.51 1.22
C ASN A 69 -20.61 -17.62 0.15
N LEU A 70 -19.56 -17.60 -0.68
CA LEU A 70 -19.31 -18.64 -1.68
C LEU A 70 -19.13 -20.02 -1.03
N ARG A 71 -18.40 -20.12 0.08
CA ARG A 71 -18.26 -21.37 0.84
C ARG A 71 -19.59 -21.88 1.42
N GLN A 72 -20.49 -20.97 1.80
CA GLN A 72 -21.82 -21.36 2.26
C GLN A 72 -22.66 -21.90 1.09
N LEU A 73 -22.61 -21.24 -0.07
CA LEU A 73 -23.28 -21.73 -1.29
C LEU A 73 -22.74 -23.09 -1.73
N GLU A 74 -21.42 -23.30 -1.67
CA GLU A 74 -20.79 -24.61 -1.93
C GLU A 74 -21.34 -25.70 -1.00
N ARG A 75 -21.49 -25.40 0.30
CA ARG A 75 -22.08 -26.33 1.27
C ARG A 75 -23.54 -26.64 0.98
N ILE A 76 -24.33 -25.63 0.60
CA ILE A 76 -25.74 -25.78 0.23
C ILE A 76 -25.85 -26.66 -1.03
N ALA A 77 -25.07 -26.37 -2.06
CA ALA A 77 -25.02 -27.16 -3.29
C ALA A 77 -24.63 -28.62 -3.02
N LYS A 78 -23.67 -28.83 -2.10
CA LYS A 78 -23.28 -30.18 -1.66
C LYS A 78 -24.43 -30.91 -0.96
N GLN A 79 -25.21 -30.21 -0.12
CA GLN A 79 -26.37 -30.78 0.56
C GLN A 79 -27.53 -31.10 -0.40
N SER A 80 -27.67 -30.32 -1.48
CA SER A 80 -28.65 -30.57 -2.53
C SER A 80 -28.19 -31.55 -3.61
N GLU A 81 -27.02 -32.19 -3.43
CA GLU A 81 -26.39 -33.10 -4.40
C GLU A 81 -26.14 -32.45 -5.79
N ASP A 82 -26.06 -31.12 -5.84
CA ASP A 82 -25.81 -30.33 -7.04
C ASP A 82 -24.31 -30.21 -7.30
N LEU A 83 -23.75 -31.26 -7.89
CA LEU A 83 -22.31 -31.41 -8.14
C LEU A 83 -21.75 -30.33 -9.06
N ASP A 84 -22.54 -29.82 -10.01
CA ASP A 84 -22.09 -28.76 -10.92
C ASP A 84 -21.90 -27.45 -10.15
N ASN A 85 -22.87 -27.08 -9.33
CA ASN A 85 -22.75 -25.88 -8.49
C ASN A 85 -21.67 -26.01 -7.42
N VAL A 86 -21.43 -27.20 -6.84
CA VAL A 86 -20.28 -27.42 -5.95
C VAL A 86 -18.97 -27.07 -6.66
N ARG A 87 -18.76 -27.55 -7.89
CA ARG A 87 -17.53 -27.28 -8.65
C ARG A 87 -17.39 -25.80 -9.00
N ILE A 88 -18.49 -25.15 -9.37
CA ILE A 88 -18.50 -23.71 -9.67
C ILE A 88 -18.12 -22.90 -8.42
N PHE A 89 -18.79 -23.13 -7.29
CA PHE A 89 -18.50 -22.38 -6.06
C PHE A 89 -17.08 -22.63 -5.55
N HIS A 90 -16.60 -23.87 -5.63
CA HIS A 90 -15.23 -24.22 -5.29
C HIS A 90 -14.21 -23.42 -6.12
N CYS A 91 -14.41 -23.35 -7.44
CA CYS A 91 -13.56 -22.56 -8.34
C CYS A 91 -13.58 -21.07 -7.98
N CYS A 92 -14.77 -20.51 -7.71
CA CYS A 92 -14.90 -19.11 -7.30
C CYS A 92 -14.17 -18.80 -5.99
N VAL A 93 -14.19 -19.72 -5.01
CA VAL A 93 -13.45 -19.58 -3.75
C VAL A 93 -11.94 -19.50 -4.02
N GLU A 94 -11.39 -20.42 -4.82
CA GLU A 94 -9.96 -20.43 -5.13
C GLU A 94 -9.51 -19.18 -5.90
N MET A 95 -10.32 -18.71 -6.85
CA MET A 95 -10.07 -17.45 -7.57
C MET A 95 -10.01 -16.25 -6.62
N MET A 96 -10.97 -16.15 -5.70
CA MET A 96 -11.05 -15.03 -4.76
C MET A 96 -9.92 -15.06 -3.72
N ILE A 97 -9.52 -16.25 -3.24
CA ILE A 97 -8.34 -16.42 -2.37
C ILE A 97 -7.07 -15.98 -3.11
N GLY A 98 -6.93 -16.36 -4.39
CA GLY A 98 -5.82 -15.94 -5.24
C GLY A 98 -5.76 -14.41 -5.39
N TYR A 99 -6.91 -13.78 -5.56
CA TYR A 99 -7.03 -12.32 -5.63
C TYR A 99 -6.63 -11.65 -4.30
N GLU A 100 -7.18 -12.09 -3.16
CA GLU A 100 -6.83 -11.55 -1.83
C GLU A 100 -5.31 -11.61 -1.57
N LYS A 101 -4.66 -12.74 -1.91
CA LYS A 101 -3.22 -12.93 -1.74
C LYS A 101 -2.40 -11.97 -2.61
N LYS A 102 -2.80 -11.71 -3.85
CA LYS A 102 -2.12 -10.77 -4.75
C LYS A 102 -2.23 -9.34 -4.23
N THR A 103 -3.43 -8.93 -3.83
CA THR A 103 -3.70 -7.58 -3.32
C THR A 103 -3.07 -7.33 -1.94
N SER A 104 -2.92 -8.38 -1.12
CA SER A 104 -2.19 -8.33 0.16
C SER A 104 -0.69 -8.18 0.02
N LYS A 105 -0.10 -8.78 -1.02
CA LYS A 105 1.35 -8.65 -1.30
C LYS A 105 1.72 -7.28 -1.84
N GLN A 106 0.83 -6.64 -2.60
CA GLN A 106 1.06 -5.30 -3.16
C GLN A 106 1.00 -4.19 -2.10
N ALA A 107 0.26 -4.37 -1.01
CA ALA A 107 0.18 -3.40 0.07
C ALA A 107 1.37 -3.41 1.05
N ASN A 108 2.20 -4.46 0.98
CA ASN A 108 3.39 -4.64 1.83
C ASN A 108 4.72 -4.37 1.09
N LYS A 109 4.66 -3.89 -0.16
CA LYS A 109 5.80 -3.38 -0.92
C LYS A 109 5.73 -1.87 -0.95
#